data_AF-A0A6M3XSL3-F1
#
_entry.id   AF-A0A6M3XSL3-F1
#
_cell.length_a   1.000
_cell.length_b   1.000
_cell.length_c   1.000
_cell.angle_alpha   90.00
_cell.angle_beta   90.00
_cell.angle_gamma   90.00
#
_symmetry.space_group_name_H-M   'P 1'
#
loop_
_entity.id
_entity.type
_entity.pdbx_description
1 polymer ?
#
loop_
_entity_poly.entity_id
_entity_poly.type
_entity_poly.pdbx_seq_one_letter_code
_entity_poly.pdbx_strand_id
1 'polypeptide(L)' 'MELNLQKIKLEMERSGIETKAALARKMKIDKQLIQYYFKTKTIKAAEKFGKFFKINSMEFIK' A
#
# COMPACT_ATOMS: atom_id res chain seq x y z
N MET A 1 -1.43 14.48 -7.86
CA MET A 1 -1.36 13.01 -7.90
C MET A 1 -0.38 12.52 -6.86
N GLU A 2 -0.90 12.18 -5.69
CA GLU A 2 -0.17 11.47 -4.64
C GLU A 2 -0.94 10.23 -4.19
N LEU A 3 -0.23 9.31 -3.54
CA LEU A 3 -0.83 8.11 -2.96
C LEU A 3 -1.83 8.44 -1.82
N ASN A 4 -3.05 7.90 -1.92
CA ASN A 4 -4.07 7.94 -0.90
C ASN A 4 -3.84 6.88 0.19
N LEU A 5 -3.07 7.26 1.21
CA LEU A 5 -2.74 6.40 2.34
C LEU A 5 -3.96 5.99 3.19
N GLN A 6 -5.04 6.77 3.20
CA GLN A 6 -6.26 6.41 3.93
C GLN A 6 -6.95 5.22 3.29
N LYS A 7 -7.09 5.22 1.96
CA LYS A 7 -7.63 4.08 1.22
C LYS A 7 -6.77 2.82 1.41
N ILE A 8 -5.44 2.95 1.38
CA ILE A 8 -4.54 1.81 1.65
C ILE A 8 -4.75 1.24 3.05
N LYS A 9 -4.86 2.10 4.08
CA LYS A 9 -5.15 1.64 5.45
C LYS A 9 -6.50 0.92 5.54
N LEU A 10 -7.53 1.42 4.87
CA LEU A 10 -8.83 0.75 4.82
C LEU A 10 -8.73 -0.65 4.21
N GLU A 11 -8.00 -0.81 3.10
CA GLU A 11 -7.82 -2.13 2.47
C GLU A 11 -6.92 -3.06 3.29
N MET A 12 -5.96 -2.50 4.03
CA MET A 12 -5.20 -3.25 5.03
C MET A 12 -6.12 -3.81 6.12
N GLU A 13 -7.00 -2.99 6.69
CA GLU A 13 -7.97 -3.39 7.73
C GLU A 13 -8.92 -4.48 7.20
N ARG A 14 -9.49 -4.29 6.00
CA ARG A 14 -10.34 -5.30 5.34
C ARG A 14 -9.64 -6.64 5.11
N SER A 15 -8.33 -6.60 4.92
CA SER A 15 -7.48 -7.79 4.69
C SER A 15 -6.91 -8.39 5.99
N GLY A 16 -7.31 -7.87 7.16
CA GLY A 16 -6.78 -8.29 8.47
C GLY A 16 -5.29 -7.96 8.65
N ILE A 17 -4.83 -6.85 8.09
CA ILE A 17 -3.43 -6.40 8.15
C ILE A 17 -3.33 -5.16 9.03
N GLU A 18 -2.93 -5.34 10.28
CA GLU A 18 -2.95 -4.25 11.26
C GLU A 18 -1.71 -3.35 11.21
N THR A 19 -0.60 -3.83 10.64
CA THR A 19 0.67 -3.09 10.67
C THR A 19 1.35 -3.04 9.30
N LYS A 20 2.14 -1.98 9.07
CA LYS A 20 2.99 -1.86 7.86
C LYS A 20 3.99 -3.01 7.76
N ALA A 21 4.48 -3.51 8.89
CA ALA A 21 5.38 -4.66 8.93
C ALA A 21 4.66 -5.95 8.50
N ALA A 22 3.42 -6.17 8.95
CA ALA A 22 2.59 -7.27 8.48
C ALA A 22 2.30 -7.16 6.97
N LEU A 23 2.05 -5.95 6.48
CA LEU A 23 1.87 -5.70 5.05
C LEU A 23 3.12 -6.05 4.24
N ALA A 24 4.31 -5.60 4.67
CA ALA A 24 5.57 -5.95 4.01
C ALA A 24 5.78 -7.47 3.92
N ARG A 25 5.50 -8.19 5.03
CA ARG A 25 5.58 -9.65 5.06
C ARG A 25 4.60 -10.30 4.08
N LYS A 26 3.33 -9.89 4.07
CA LYS A 26 2.32 -10.44 3.15
C LYS A 26 2.61 -10.12 1.68
N MET A 27 3.14 -8.93 1.41
CA MET A 27 3.58 -8.52 0.07
C MET A 27 4.92 -9.17 -0.35
N LYS A 28 5.60 -9.86 0.58
CA LYS A 28 6.95 -10.42 0.37
C LYS A 28 7.96 -9.37 -0.11
N ILE A 29 7.92 -8.18 0.48
CA ILE A 29 8.86 -7.10 0.19
C ILE A 29 9.60 -6.64 1.44
N ASP A 30 10.71 -5.92 1.24
CA ASP A 30 11.51 -5.38 2.32
C ASP A 30 10.75 -4.34 3.17
N LYS A 31 11.04 -4.32 4.48
CA LYS A 31 10.42 -3.40 5.44
C LYS A 31 10.80 -1.94 5.18
N GLN A 32 12.01 -1.65 4.74
CA GLN A 32 12.41 -0.29 4.33
C GLN A 32 11.66 0.14 3.08
N LEU A 33 11.40 -0.79 2.14
CA LEU A 33 10.64 -0.49 0.93
C LEU A 33 9.17 -0.15 1.23
N ILE A 34 8.50 -0.90 2.12
CA ILE A 34 7.13 -0.53 2.53
C ILE A 34 7.15 0.84 3.22
N GLN A 35 8.14 1.12 4.07
CA GLN A 35 8.25 2.42 4.75
C GLN A 35 8.46 3.56 3.74
N TYR A 36 9.31 3.33 2.73
CA TYR A 36 9.54 4.25 1.63
C TYR A 36 8.24 4.57 0.88
N TYR A 37 7.41 3.56 0.55
CA TYR A 37 6.12 3.78 -0.11
C TYR A 37 5.18 4.67 0.71
N PHE A 38 5.06 4.41 2.02
CA PHE A 38 4.22 5.22 2.90
C PHE A 38 4.78 6.64 3.13
N LYS A 39 6.10 6.84 3.04
CA LYS A 39 6.75 8.14 3.22
C LYS A 39 6.69 9.00 1.96
N THR A 40 6.98 8.42 0.80
CA THR A 40 7.15 9.15 -0.47
C THR A 40 5.87 9.27 -1.27
N LYS A 41 4.85 8.45 -0.98
CA LYS A 41 3.54 8.49 -1.65
C LYS A 41 3.62 8.46 -3.19
N THR A 42 4.60 7.73 -3.72
CA THR A 42 4.82 7.64 -5.17
C THR A 42 3.71 6.87 -5.87
N ILE A 43 3.41 7.23 -7.12
CA ILE A 43 2.43 6.52 -7.96
C ILE A 43 2.84 5.05 -8.17
N LYS A 44 4.16 4.78 -8.26
CA LYS A 44 4.69 3.42 -8.34
C LYS A 44 4.27 2.54 -7.14
N ALA A 45 4.08 3.13 -5.97
CA ALA A 45 3.54 2.41 -4.83
C ALA A 45 2.05 2.06 -5.01
N ALA A 46 1.26 2.94 -5.65
CA ALA A 46 -0.15 2.69 -5.97
C ALA A 46 -0.32 1.43 -6.83
N GLU A 47 0.54 1.25 -7.83
CA GLU A 47 0.55 0.04 -8.66
C GLU A 47 0.83 -1.23 -7.86
N LYS A 48 1.79 -1.16 -6.92
CA LYS A 48 2.12 -2.30 -6.04
C LYS A 48 0.97 -2.65 -5.11
N PHE A 49 0.32 -1.65 -4.52
CA PHE A 49 -0.85 -1.86 -3.66
C PHE A 49 -2.06 -2.36 -4.47
N GLY A 50 -2.31 -1.79 -5.66
CA GLY A 50 -3.35 -2.24 -6.57
C GLY A 50 -3.22 -3.72 -6.93
N LYS A 51 -2.02 -4.14 -7.34
CA LYS A 51 -1.76 -5.56 -7.63
C LYS A 51 -1.95 -6.46 -6.40
N PHE A 52 -1.53 -6.01 -5.23
CA PHE A 52 -1.63 -6.80 -4.00
C PHE A 52 -3.08 -6.95 -3.50
N PHE A 53 -3.83 -5.86 -3.44
CA PHE A 53 -5.22 -5.85 -2.99
C PHE A 53 -6.22 -6.25 -4.08
N LYS A 54 -5.77 -6.48 -5.32
CA LYS A 54 -6.61 -6.72 -6.51
C LYS A 54 -7.61 -5.58 -6.76
N ILE A 55 -7.14 -4.35 -6.60
CA ILE A 55 -7.91 -3.10 -6.78
C ILE A 55 -7.21 -2.27 -7.87
N ASN A 56 -7.97 -1.49 -8.63
CA ASN A 56 -7.38 -0.58 -9.62
C ASN A 56 -6.46 0.43 -8.92
N SER A 57 -5.20 0.54 -9.35
CA SER A 57 -4.22 1.43 -8.73
C SER A 57 -4.64 2.90 -8.72
N MET A 58 -5.47 3.32 -9.68
CA MET A 58 -6.04 4.68 -9.74
C MET A 58 -6.93 4.99 -8.53
N GLU A 59 -7.56 3.99 -7.89
CA GLU A 59 -8.32 4.20 -6.66
C GLU A 59 -7.45 4.60 -5.46
N PHE A 60 -6.15 4.33 -5.53
CA PHE A 60 -5.18 4.73 -4.52
C PHE A 60 -4.50 6.07 -4.83
N ILE A 61 -4.95 6.82 -5.84
CA ILE A 61 -4.35 8.11 -6.21
C ILE A 61 -5.35 9.24 -5.96
N LYS A 62 -4.89 10.36 -5.42
CA LYS A 62 -5.66 11.60 -5.25
C LYS A 62 -4.89 12.85 -5.70
#